data_AF-A0A831K245-F1
#
_entry.id   AF-A0A831K245-F1
#
_cell.length_a   1.000
_cell.length_b   1.000
_cell.length_c   1.000
_cell.angle_alpha   90.00
_cell.angle_beta   90.00
_cell.angle_gamma   90.00
#
_symmetry.space_group_name_H-M   'P 1'
#
loop_
_entity.id
_entity.type
_entity.pdbx_description
1 polymer ?
#
loop_
_entity_poly.entity_id
_entity_poly.type
_entity_poly.pdbx_seq_one_letter_code
_entity_poly.pdbx_strand_id
1 'polypeptide(L)'
;MAILNTTGKILWHYFLVIFIAILYVSTKDMNFSHIFDSPPMTLLQLQIVQFSLYILIASGVVLALLARILGEKGSASSAFFFGLFALGLIMILLQVHGESLLNPKWTREGMKNLFLIGGSLLGVVGVLGYAALRFPSPPTDDLLLRLIEERKRSKVSPPEEESFCPICGPNIRVPLTWKFCPNCGAEFASGVDERGARKLKGGREGEAEEGEKKLEGEAEKKGGNIVNCPHCGGKMKVTVEKRPVKVRCPHCGSEVLLR
;
A
#
# COMPACT_ATOMS: atom_id res chain seq x y z
N MET A 1 -7.10 -11.54 16.15
CA MET A 1 -6.39 -10.25 16.28
C MET A 1 -7.05 -9.08 15.54
N ALA A 2 -7.81 -9.29 14.46
CA ALA A 2 -8.47 -8.19 13.72
C ALA A 2 -9.63 -7.51 14.49
N ILE A 3 -10.41 -8.27 15.26
CA ILE A 3 -11.58 -7.74 16.00
C ILE A 3 -11.16 -6.78 17.12
N LEU A 4 -10.03 -7.04 17.81
CA LEU A 4 -9.50 -6.14 18.84
C LEU A 4 -9.07 -4.77 18.27
N ASN A 5 -8.66 -4.70 17.01
CA ASN A 5 -8.29 -3.43 16.38
C ASN A 5 -9.53 -2.55 16.16
N THR A 6 -10.64 -3.14 15.72
CA THR A 6 -11.90 -2.40 15.50
C THR A 6 -12.54 -1.99 16.82
N THR A 7 -12.65 -2.92 17.78
CA THR A 7 -13.22 -2.61 19.11
C THR A 7 -12.36 -1.58 19.85
N GLY A 8 -11.03 -1.73 19.81
CA GLY A 8 -10.10 -0.77 20.42
C GLY A 8 -10.21 0.62 19.79
N LYS A 9 -10.36 0.71 18.47
CA LYS A 9 -10.59 1.98 17.77
C LYS A 9 -11.92 2.61 18.17
N ILE A 10 -13.03 1.88 18.10
CA ILE A 10 -14.35 2.41 18.48
C ILE A 10 -14.32 2.95 19.90
N LEU A 11 -13.70 2.18 20.79
CA LEU A 11 -13.65 2.50 22.20
C LEU A 11 -12.71 3.68 22.50
N TRP A 12 -11.64 3.84 21.73
CA TRP A 12 -10.80 5.04 21.75
C TRP A 12 -11.57 6.29 21.29
N HIS A 13 -12.33 6.20 20.20
CA HIS A 13 -13.15 7.34 19.73
C HIS A 13 -14.23 7.70 20.77
N TYR A 14 -14.84 6.69 21.41
CA TYR A 14 -15.77 6.91 22.52
C TYR A 14 -15.13 7.72 23.66
N PHE A 15 -13.94 7.32 24.13
CA PHE A 15 -13.22 8.07 25.15
C PHE A 15 -12.85 9.48 24.72
N LEU A 16 -12.36 9.63 23.50
CA LEU A 16 -11.95 10.92 22.97
C LEU A 16 -13.15 11.87 22.85
N VAL A 17 -14.29 11.40 22.35
CA VAL A 17 -15.51 12.22 22.22
C VAL A 17 -16.02 12.65 23.59
N ILE A 18 -16.09 11.73 24.57
CA ILE A 18 -16.52 12.09 25.92
C ILE A 18 -15.54 13.07 26.56
N PHE A 19 -14.23 12.84 26.42
CA PHE A 19 -13.23 13.72 26.97
C PHE A 19 -13.30 15.12 26.34
N ILE A 20 -13.45 15.23 25.02
CA ILE A 20 -13.65 16.52 24.34
C ILE A 20 -14.96 17.19 24.79
N ALA A 21 -16.03 16.43 24.98
CA ALA A 21 -17.29 16.98 25.50
C ALA A 21 -17.11 17.55 26.92
N ILE A 22 -16.39 16.85 27.80
CA ILE A 22 -16.02 17.34 29.13
C ILE A 22 -15.23 18.64 29.01
N LEU A 23 -14.18 18.66 28.18
CA LEU A 23 -13.37 19.87 27.95
C LEU A 23 -14.23 21.04 27.46
N TYR A 24 -15.07 20.81 26.47
CA TYR A 24 -15.92 21.85 25.89
C TYR A 24 -16.88 22.43 26.93
N VAL A 25 -17.64 21.58 27.65
CA VAL A 25 -18.59 22.04 28.68
C VAL A 25 -17.88 22.76 29.82
N SER A 26 -16.66 22.33 30.15
CA SER A 26 -15.89 22.91 31.26
C SER A 26 -15.19 24.22 30.88
N THR A 27 -14.88 24.43 29.59
CA THR A 27 -14.13 25.61 29.13
C THR A 27 -14.99 26.65 28.44
N LYS A 28 -16.22 26.34 28.04
CA LYS A 28 -17.06 27.25 27.22
C LYS A 28 -17.33 28.62 27.85
N ASP A 29 -17.37 28.71 29.17
CA ASP A 29 -17.64 29.96 29.90
C ASP A 29 -16.38 30.54 30.56
N MET A 30 -15.20 29.96 30.29
CA MET A 30 -13.96 30.42 30.90
C MET A 30 -13.46 31.72 30.26
N ASN A 31 -13.01 32.63 31.11
CA ASN A 31 -12.30 33.82 30.68
C ASN A 31 -10.79 33.55 30.64
N PHE A 32 -10.26 33.30 29.45
CA PHE A 32 -8.85 32.97 29.29
C PHE A 32 -7.89 34.15 29.55
N SER A 33 -8.36 35.41 29.51
CA SER A 33 -7.51 36.56 29.85
C SER A 33 -7.36 36.74 31.36
N HIS A 34 -8.39 36.35 32.13
CA HIS A 34 -8.41 36.40 33.59
C HIS A 34 -8.95 35.09 34.15
N ILE A 35 -8.07 34.08 34.21
CA ILE A 35 -8.43 32.71 34.63
C ILE A 35 -9.06 32.68 36.04
N PHE A 36 -8.64 33.58 36.92
CA PHE A 36 -9.13 33.68 38.30
C PHE A 36 -10.51 34.36 38.42
N ASP A 37 -10.92 35.13 37.40
CA ASP A 37 -12.17 35.91 37.40
C ASP A 37 -13.24 35.29 36.49
N SER A 38 -13.06 34.02 36.11
CA SER A 38 -14.06 33.31 35.30
C SER A 38 -15.33 33.08 36.12
N PRO A 39 -16.52 33.20 35.50
CA PRO A 39 -17.78 32.93 36.19
C PRO A 39 -17.83 31.48 36.69
N PRO A 40 -18.47 31.22 37.84
CA PRO A 40 -18.63 29.86 38.34
C PRO A 40 -19.51 29.04 37.39
N MET A 41 -19.23 27.75 37.27
CA MET A 41 -20.07 26.84 36.48
C MET A 41 -21.48 26.77 37.05
N THR A 42 -22.48 26.67 36.17
CA THR A 42 -23.84 26.38 36.61
C THR A 42 -23.93 24.98 37.22
N LEU A 43 -24.89 24.78 38.13
CA LEU A 43 -25.13 23.47 38.76
C LEU A 43 -25.32 22.35 37.73
N LEU A 44 -26.04 22.65 36.64
CA LEU A 44 -26.28 21.71 35.55
C LEU A 44 -24.98 21.32 34.82
N GLN A 45 -24.11 22.29 34.53
CA GLN A 45 -22.80 22.00 33.92
C GLN A 45 -21.95 21.13 34.83
N LEU A 46 -21.91 21.46 36.12
CA LEU A 46 -21.15 20.68 37.09
C LEU A 46 -21.64 19.23 37.14
N GLN A 47 -22.95 19.01 37.16
CA GLN A 47 -23.55 17.67 37.13
C GLN A 47 -23.23 16.91 35.84
N ILE A 48 -23.30 17.58 34.68
CA ILE A 48 -22.96 16.98 33.38
C ILE A 48 -21.49 16.56 33.37
N VAL A 49 -20.58 17.45 33.77
CA VAL A 49 -19.14 17.18 33.85
C VAL A 49 -18.87 16.03 34.82
N GLN A 50 -19.48 16.04 36.00
CA GLN A 50 -19.31 14.98 37.00
C GLN A 50 -19.78 13.62 36.47
N PHE A 51 -20.97 13.55 35.88
CA PHE A 51 -21.54 12.31 35.37
C PHE A 51 -20.71 11.73 34.22
N SER A 52 -20.31 12.58 33.27
CA SER A 52 -19.47 12.17 32.14
C SER A 52 -18.07 11.72 32.59
N LEU A 53 -17.49 12.40 33.58
CA LEU A 53 -16.21 12.00 34.18
C LEU A 53 -16.30 10.65 34.89
N TYR A 54 -17.38 10.38 35.63
CA TYR A 54 -17.58 9.09 36.28
C TYR A 54 -17.80 7.95 35.29
N ILE A 55 -18.57 8.18 34.22
CA ILE A 55 -18.70 7.21 33.13
C ILE A 55 -17.35 6.89 32.52
N LEU A 56 -16.51 7.91 32.32
CA LEU A 56 -15.20 7.76 31.72
C LEU A 56 -14.24 6.99 32.64
N ILE A 57 -14.25 7.26 33.94
CA ILE A 57 -13.47 6.50 34.93
C ILE A 57 -13.97 5.05 35.03
N ALA A 58 -15.29 4.85 35.15
CA ALA A 58 -15.87 3.51 35.27
C ALA A 58 -15.57 2.64 34.04
N SER A 59 -15.75 3.19 32.83
CA SER A 59 -15.39 2.50 31.59
C SER A 59 -13.88 2.21 31.52
N GLY A 60 -13.02 3.15 31.95
CA GLY A 60 -11.58 2.93 32.06
C GLY A 60 -11.20 1.77 32.99
N VAL A 61 -11.84 1.68 34.16
CA VAL A 61 -11.62 0.58 35.12
C VAL A 61 -12.08 -0.76 34.53
N VAL A 62 -13.25 -0.80 33.91
CA VAL A 62 -13.76 -2.03 33.26
C VAL A 62 -12.76 -2.54 32.21
N LEU A 63 -12.17 -1.65 31.41
CA LEU A 63 -11.20 -2.04 30.39
C LEU A 63 -9.88 -2.48 30.97
N ALA A 64 -9.40 -1.81 32.03
CA ALA A 64 -8.19 -2.23 32.72
C ALA A 64 -8.35 -3.64 33.29
N LEU A 65 -9.52 -3.96 33.85
CA LEU A 65 -9.85 -5.30 34.34
C LEU A 65 -9.91 -6.32 33.20
N LEU A 66 -10.60 -5.98 32.09
CA LEU A 66 -10.68 -6.85 30.91
C LEU A 66 -9.30 -7.13 30.31
N ALA A 67 -8.45 -6.11 30.17
CA ALA A 67 -7.08 -6.27 29.67
C ALA A 67 -6.25 -7.19 30.58
N ARG A 68 -6.47 -7.10 31.90
CA ARG A 68 -5.80 -8.00 32.87
C ARG A 68 -6.27 -9.44 32.76
N ILE A 69 -7.58 -9.67 32.63
CA ILE A 69 -8.17 -11.00 32.46
C ILE A 69 -7.69 -11.64 31.15
N LEU A 70 -7.54 -10.84 30.10
CA LEU A 70 -7.06 -11.29 28.78
C LEU A 70 -5.54 -11.48 28.71
N GLY A 71 -4.81 -11.20 29.79
CA GLY A 71 -3.35 -11.39 29.86
C GLY A 71 -2.57 -10.46 28.93
N GLU A 72 -3.12 -9.30 28.60
CA GLU A 72 -2.49 -8.38 27.65
C GLU A 72 -1.23 -7.76 28.28
N LYS A 73 -0.06 -8.07 27.74
CA LYS A 73 1.23 -7.58 28.23
C LYS A 73 1.43 -6.15 27.73
N GLY A 74 1.03 -5.16 28.54
CA GLY A 74 1.19 -3.74 28.21
C GLY A 74 2.66 -3.33 28.08
N SER A 75 2.94 -2.35 27.20
CA SER A 75 4.27 -1.72 27.15
C SER A 75 4.40 -0.68 28.26
N ALA A 76 5.60 -0.55 28.84
CA ALA A 76 5.87 0.44 29.90
C ALA A 76 5.49 1.87 29.47
N SER A 77 5.74 2.22 28.20
CA SER A 77 5.37 3.51 27.63
C SER A 77 3.85 3.72 27.57
N SER A 78 3.06 2.71 27.20
CA SER A 78 1.60 2.84 27.18
C SER A 78 1.02 3.01 28.59
N ALA A 79 1.62 2.38 29.60
CA ALA A 79 1.23 2.54 31.00
C ALA A 79 1.53 3.97 31.51
N PHE A 80 2.66 4.56 31.08
CA PHE A 80 3.00 5.94 31.43
C PHE A 80 1.95 6.94 30.93
N PHE A 81 1.57 6.88 29.65
CA PHE A 81 0.56 7.79 29.10
C PHE A 81 -0.85 7.55 29.67
N PHE A 82 -1.20 6.30 29.96
CA PHE A 82 -2.43 5.99 30.70
C PHE A 82 -2.41 6.60 32.11
N GLY A 83 -1.25 6.57 32.78
CA GLY A 83 -1.04 7.22 34.08
C GLY A 83 -1.21 8.74 34.01
N LEU A 84 -0.66 9.40 32.98
CA LEU A 84 -0.87 10.83 32.74
C LEU A 84 -2.33 11.18 32.50
N PHE A 85 -3.03 10.35 31.73
CA PHE A 85 -4.46 10.52 31.50
C PHE A 85 -5.25 10.39 32.82
N ALA A 86 -5.01 9.33 33.59
CA ALA A 86 -5.65 9.13 34.88
C ALA A 86 -5.37 10.27 35.87
N LEU A 87 -4.12 10.77 35.91
CA LEU A 87 -3.75 11.93 36.72
C LEU A 87 -4.50 13.19 36.28
N GLY A 88 -4.67 13.39 34.96
CA GLY A 88 -5.50 14.47 34.42
C GLY A 88 -6.95 14.39 34.88
N LEU A 89 -7.55 13.19 34.87
CA LEU A 89 -8.91 12.98 35.37
C LEU A 89 -9.04 13.22 36.87
N ILE A 90 -8.03 12.84 37.66
CA ILE A 90 -7.99 13.10 39.11
C ILE A 90 -7.95 14.60 39.38
N MET A 91 -7.17 15.37 38.61
CA MET A 91 -7.15 16.82 38.72
C MET A 91 -8.52 17.44 38.40
N ILE A 92 -9.20 16.95 37.36
CA ILE A 92 -10.57 17.39 37.03
C ILE A 92 -11.56 16.98 38.14
N LEU A 93 -11.41 15.80 38.75
CA LEU A 93 -12.22 15.37 39.90
C LEU A 93 -12.04 16.30 41.10
N LEU A 94 -10.82 16.77 41.37
CA LEU A 94 -10.53 17.70 42.46
C LEU A 94 -11.21 19.05 42.26
N GLN A 95 -11.49 19.46 41.02
CA GLN A 95 -12.30 20.64 40.78
C GLN A 95 -13.73 20.46 41.30
N VAL A 96 -14.30 19.26 41.11
CA VAL A 96 -15.69 18.95 41.46
C VAL A 96 -15.83 18.64 42.96
N HIS A 97 -14.90 17.88 43.53
CA HIS A 97 -14.96 17.37 44.92
C HIS A 97 -13.98 18.02 45.88
N GLY A 98 -13.17 18.97 45.41
CA GLY A 98 -12.10 19.58 46.19
C GLY A 98 -12.59 20.22 47.49
N GLU A 99 -13.82 20.72 47.53
CA GLU A 99 -14.40 21.33 48.73
C GLU A 99 -14.48 20.38 49.94
N SER A 100 -14.63 19.08 49.69
CA SER A 100 -14.67 18.07 50.76
C SER A 100 -13.31 17.48 51.11
N LEU A 101 -12.31 17.62 50.23
CA LEU A 101 -11.02 16.92 50.32
C LEU A 101 -9.82 17.83 50.58
N LEU A 102 -9.90 19.09 50.17
CA LEU A 102 -8.79 20.04 50.21
C LEU A 102 -9.10 21.17 51.18
N ASN A 103 -8.02 21.76 51.71
CA ASN A 103 -8.13 22.97 52.52
C ASN A 103 -8.82 24.10 51.73
N PRO A 104 -9.61 24.96 52.40
CA PRO A 104 -10.40 26.01 51.74
C PRO A 104 -9.56 27.02 50.93
N LYS A 105 -8.25 27.12 51.22
CA LYS A 105 -7.30 27.92 50.43
C LYS A 105 -7.11 27.38 49.00
N TRP A 106 -7.22 26.07 48.81
CA TRP A 106 -7.03 25.37 47.54
C TRP A 106 -8.34 25.19 46.76
N THR A 107 -9.49 25.52 47.36
CA THR A 107 -10.82 25.36 46.75
C THR A 107 -11.42 26.69 46.28
N ARG A 108 -10.65 27.77 46.32
CA ARG A 108 -11.03 29.05 45.70
C ARG A 108 -11.27 28.85 44.19
N GLU A 109 -12.27 29.49 43.62
CA GLU A 109 -12.64 29.36 42.18
C GLU A 109 -11.46 29.40 41.21
N GLY A 110 -10.51 30.31 41.42
CA GLY A 110 -9.32 30.35 40.56
C GLY A 110 -8.42 29.12 40.63
N MET A 111 -8.32 28.46 41.79
CA MET A 111 -7.60 27.18 41.93
C MET A 111 -8.38 26.02 41.29
N LYS A 112 -9.71 26.03 41.36
CA LYS A 112 -10.57 25.09 40.64
C LYS A 112 -10.32 25.17 39.13
N ASN A 113 -10.22 26.37 38.57
CA ASN A 113 -9.91 26.56 37.15
C ASN A 113 -8.49 26.09 36.80
N LEU A 114 -7.52 26.28 37.69
CA LEU A 114 -6.17 25.77 37.51
C LEU A 114 -6.14 24.23 37.46
N PHE A 115 -6.90 23.57 38.34
CA PHE A 115 -7.06 22.10 38.30
C PHE A 115 -7.74 21.64 37.01
N LEU A 116 -8.75 22.35 36.52
CA LEU A 116 -9.37 22.03 35.24
C LEU A 116 -8.34 22.13 34.11
N ILE A 117 -7.66 23.27 33.97
CA ILE A 117 -6.73 23.49 32.84
C ILE A 117 -5.57 22.51 32.91
N GLY A 118 -4.96 22.35 34.09
CA GLY A 118 -3.86 21.40 34.30
C GLY A 118 -4.30 19.96 34.02
N GLY A 119 -5.44 19.55 34.56
CA GLY A 119 -6.01 18.22 34.33
C GLY A 119 -6.37 17.97 32.86
N SER A 120 -6.91 18.97 32.19
CA SER A 120 -7.22 18.95 30.76
C SER A 120 -5.95 18.77 29.92
N LEU A 121 -4.89 19.52 30.22
CA LEU A 121 -3.64 19.46 29.48
C LEU A 121 -2.97 18.09 29.63
N LEU A 122 -2.90 17.57 30.86
CA LEU A 122 -2.40 16.23 31.13
C LEU A 122 -3.26 15.16 30.46
N GLY A 123 -4.58 15.32 30.48
CA GLY A 123 -5.53 14.43 29.83
C GLY A 123 -5.30 14.36 28.32
N VAL A 124 -5.17 15.50 27.65
CA VAL A 124 -4.88 15.56 26.21
C VAL A 124 -3.54 14.89 25.89
N VAL A 125 -2.48 15.21 26.63
CA VAL A 125 -1.15 14.61 26.43
C VAL A 125 -1.19 13.10 26.66
N GLY A 126 -1.90 12.65 27.69
CA GLY A 126 -2.11 11.24 27.98
C GLY A 126 -2.85 10.51 26.85
N VAL A 127 -3.97 11.06 26.36
CA VAL A 127 -4.75 10.46 25.27
C VAL A 127 -3.95 10.41 23.97
N LEU A 128 -3.31 11.52 23.58
CA LEU A 128 -2.55 11.60 22.33
C LEU A 128 -1.31 10.71 22.36
N GLY A 129 -0.57 10.70 23.47
CA GLY A 129 0.60 9.85 23.61
C GLY A 129 0.22 8.36 23.66
N TYR A 130 -0.87 8.02 24.34
CA TYR A 130 -1.40 6.65 24.32
C TYR A 130 -1.82 6.23 22.91
N ALA A 131 -2.51 7.12 22.17
CA ALA A 131 -2.96 6.87 20.80
C ALA A 131 -1.79 6.65 19.85
N ALA A 132 -0.78 7.52 19.89
CA ALA A 132 0.40 7.44 19.04
C ALA A 132 1.16 6.12 19.23
N LEU A 133 1.21 5.59 20.45
CA LEU A 133 1.88 4.33 20.74
C LEU A 133 1.04 3.09 20.42
N ARG A 134 -0.28 3.13 20.65
CA ARG A 134 -1.15 1.95 20.48
C ARG A 134 -1.67 1.81 19.05
N PHE A 135 -1.82 2.92 18.34
CA PHE A 135 -2.27 3.00 16.96
C PHE A 135 -1.23 3.74 16.11
N PRO A 136 -0.05 3.15 15.86
CA PRO A 136 0.86 3.70 14.87
C PRO A 136 0.10 3.81 13.54
N SER A 137 0.11 5.00 12.95
CA SER A 137 -0.44 5.20 11.60
C SER A 137 0.23 4.19 10.66
N PRO A 138 -0.53 3.52 9.77
CA PRO A 138 0.09 2.65 8.78
C PRO A 138 1.14 3.47 8.01
N PRO A 139 2.35 2.93 7.76
CA PRO A 139 3.36 3.66 7.03
C PRO A 139 2.79 4.02 5.66
N THR A 140 2.70 5.33 5.39
CA THR A 140 2.23 5.88 4.11
C THR A 140 3.05 5.38 2.92
N ASP A 141 4.28 4.93 3.19
CA ASP A 141 5.20 4.36 2.22
C ASP A 141 4.67 3.06 1.60
N ASP A 142 3.96 2.23 2.36
CA ASP A 142 3.37 0.98 1.85
C ASP A 142 2.20 1.24 0.88
N LEU A 143 1.44 2.32 1.12
CA LEU A 143 0.35 2.72 0.23
C LEU A 143 0.91 3.31 -1.07
N LEU A 144 1.96 4.14 -0.97
CA LEU A 144 2.64 4.67 -2.16
C LEU A 144 3.29 3.56 -2.98
N LEU A 145 3.96 2.60 -2.33
CA LEU A 145 4.56 1.46 -3.01
C LEU A 145 3.50 0.61 -3.72
N ARG A 146 2.35 0.35 -3.08
CA ARG A 146 1.23 -0.35 -3.72
C ARG A 146 0.67 0.40 -4.93
N LEU A 147 0.50 1.72 -4.83
CA LEU A 147 0.04 2.54 -5.95
C LEU A 147 1.07 2.59 -7.10
N ILE A 148 2.36 2.61 -6.78
CA ILE A 148 3.44 2.53 -7.77
C ILE A 148 3.44 1.17 -8.46
N GLU A 149 3.23 0.08 -7.71
CA GLU A 149 3.21 -1.28 -8.22
C GLU A 149 1.95 -1.56 -9.06
N GLU A 150 0.78 -1.07 -8.66
CA GLU A 150 -0.44 -1.08 -9.47
C GLU A 150 -0.26 -0.27 -10.76
N ARG A 151 0.35 0.92 -10.68
CA ARG A 151 0.67 1.72 -11.89
C ARG A 151 1.64 0.95 -12.80
N LYS A 152 2.65 0.26 -12.25
CA LYS A 152 3.60 -0.55 -13.02
C LYS A 152 2.90 -1.73 -13.68
N ARG A 153 1.99 -2.41 -12.97
CA ARG A 153 1.20 -3.54 -13.48
C ARG A 153 0.20 -3.10 -14.56
N SER A 154 -0.38 -1.91 -14.43
CA SER A 154 -1.28 -1.33 -15.45
C SER A 154 -0.57 -0.91 -16.75
N LYS A 155 0.75 -0.66 -16.70
CA LYS A 155 1.56 -0.34 -17.88
C LYS A 155 2.10 -1.56 -18.61
N VAL A 156 2.02 -2.76 -18.03
CA VAL A 156 2.37 -4.01 -18.71
C VAL A 156 1.13 -4.50 -19.43
N SER A 157 1.04 -4.18 -20.73
CA SER A 157 0.02 -4.75 -21.62
C SER A 157 0.11 -6.27 -21.67
N PRO A 158 -1.01 -7.00 -21.92
CA PRO A 158 -1.00 -8.45 -22.04
C PRO A 158 0.01 -8.91 -23.12
N PRO A 159 0.59 -10.12 -22.99
CA PRO A 159 1.51 -10.65 -23.98
C PRO A 159 0.80 -10.68 -25.34
N GLU A 160 1.36 -9.99 -26.33
CA GLU A 160 0.88 -10.09 -27.71
C GLU A 160 0.99 -11.55 -28.13
N GLU A 161 -0.16 -12.16 -28.40
CA GLU A 161 -0.24 -13.57 -28.77
C GLU A 161 0.35 -13.75 -30.18
N GLU A 162 1.48 -14.43 -30.25
CA GLU A 162 2.20 -14.74 -31.49
C GLU A 162 1.73 -16.08 -32.07
N SER A 163 1.48 -16.12 -33.38
CA SER A 163 1.10 -17.35 -34.09
C SER A 163 2.11 -17.69 -35.20
N PHE A 164 2.07 -18.93 -35.68
CA PHE A 164 2.94 -19.40 -36.77
C PHE A 164 2.29 -19.16 -38.13
N CYS A 165 3.10 -18.76 -39.11
CA CYS A 165 2.63 -18.67 -40.49
C CYS A 165 2.33 -20.09 -41.04
N PRO A 166 1.14 -20.33 -41.62
CA PRO A 166 0.78 -21.64 -42.16
C PRO A 166 1.60 -22.04 -43.39
N ILE A 167 2.22 -21.07 -44.08
CA ILE A 167 3.00 -21.30 -45.30
C ILE A 167 4.49 -21.45 -44.99
N CYS A 168 5.04 -20.62 -44.10
CA CYS A 168 6.47 -20.67 -43.77
C CYS A 168 6.82 -21.59 -42.60
N GLY A 169 5.79 -22.12 -41.91
CA GLY A 169 5.98 -23.05 -40.80
C GLY A 169 6.58 -22.40 -39.54
N PRO A 170 7.12 -23.20 -38.61
CA PRO A 170 7.46 -22.77 -37.27
C PRO A 170 8.65 -21.80 -37.16
N ASN A 171 9.36 -21.54 -38.26
CA ASN A 171 10.53 -20.66 -38.29
C ASN A 171 10.19 -19.16 -38.30
N ILE A 172 8.92 -18.79 -38.52
CA ILE A 172 8.46 -17.41 -38.52
C ILE A 172 7.29 -17.25 -37.56
N ARG A 173 7.51 -16.43 -36.53
CA ARG A 173 6.49 -15.98 -35.58
C ARG A 173 5.98 -14.62 -36.03
N VAL A 174 4.66 -14.47 -36.07
CA VAL A 174 4.01 -13.22 -36.44
C VAL A 174 2.98 -12.88 -35.36
N PRO A 175 2.98 -11.63 -34.87
CA PRO A 175 1.92 -11.16 -33.99
C PRO A 175 0.60 -11.15 -34.76
N LEU A 176 -0.50 -11.54 -34.10
CA LEU A 176 -1.85 -11.58 -34.70
C LEU A 176 -2.34 -10.23 -35.22
N THR A 177 -1.63 -9.14 -34.92
CA THR A 177 -1.92 -7.78 -35.39
C THR A 177 -1.53 -7.57 -36.86
N TRP A 178 -0.67 -8.41 -37.44
CA TRP A 178 -0.18 -8.24 -38.80
C TRP A 178 -1.07 -8.92 -39.84
N LYS A 179 -1.41 -8.18 -40.91
CA LYS A 179 -2.25 -8.68 -42.01
C LYS A 179 -1.49 -9.57 -42.99
N PHE A 180 -0.16 -9.47 -43.06
CA PHE A 180 0.67 -10.15 -44.05
C PHE A 180 1.93 -10.75 -43.45
N CYS A 181 2.37 -11.89 -43.99
CA CYS A 181 3.64 -12.51 -43.61
C CYS A 181 4.82 -11.78 -44.27
N PRO A 182 5.85 -11.34 -43.52
CA PRO A 182 7.00 -10.61 -44.07
C PRO A 182 7.90 -11.46 -44.97
N ASN A 183 7.80 -12.79 -44.91
CA ASN A 183 8.65 -13.69 -45.69
C ASN A 183 7.98 -14.17 -46.99
N CYS A 184 6.68 -14.48 -46.96
CA CYS A 184 5.97 -15.03 -48.12
C CYS A 184 4.84 -14.15 -48.66
N GLY A 185 4.51 -13.04 -48.01
CA GLY A 185 3.44 -12.13 -48.45
C GLY A 185 2.03 -12.67 -48.30
N ALA A 186 1.84 -13.82 -47.64
CA ALA A 186 0.52 -14.40 -47.42
C ALA A 186 -0.35 -13.51 -46.53
N GLU A 187 -1.59 -13.26 -46.96
CA GLU A 187 -2.59 -12.52 -46.18
C GLU A 187 -3.25 -13.45 -45.16
N PHE A 188 -3.26 -13.04 -43.90
CA PHE A 188 -3.97 -13.76 -42.84
C PHE A 188 -5.44 -13.36 -42.88
N ALA A 189 -6.34 -14.34 -42.99
CA ALA A 189 -7.78 -14.07 -43.04
C ALA A 189 -8.21 -13.25 -41.81
N SER A 190 -8.78 -12.07 -42.06
CA SER A 190 -9.25 -11.18 -41.01
C SER A 190 -10.44 -11.81 -40.30
N GLY A 191 -10.27 -12.15 -39.02
CA GLY A 191 -11.36 -12.62 -38.15
C GLY A 191 -11.38 -14.12 -37.84
N VAL A 192 -10.22 -14.76 -37.63
CA VAL A 192 -10.18 -16.11 -37.06
C VAL A 192 -9.79 -16.02 -35.58
N ASP A 193 -10.79 -15.94 -34.72
CA ASP A 193 -10.70 -16.23 -33.30
C ASP A 193 -10.29 -17.70 -33.04
N GLU A 194 -9.71 -17.97 -31.87
CA GLU A 194 -9.00 -19.20 -31.46
C GLU A 194 -9.67 -20.55 -31.82
N ARG A 195 -10.97 -20.54 -32.15
CA ARG A 195 -11.75 -21.73 -32.54
C ARG A 195 -11.58 -22.15 -34.01
N GLY A 196 -11.12 -21.28 -34.91
CA GLY A 196 -10.93 -21.64 -36.32
C GLY A 196 -9.66 -22.45 -36.61
N ALA A 197 -8.58 -22.22 -35.84
CA ALA A 197 -7.30 -22.90 -36.03
C ALA A 197 -7.34 -24.40 -35.70
N ARG A 198 -8.26 -24.85 -34.83
CA ARG A 198 -8.41 -26.27 -34.48
C ARG A 198 -9.21 -27.08 -35.51
N LYS A 199 -9.99 -26.45 -36.39
CA LYS A 199 -10.89 -27.17 -37.31
C LYS A 199 -10.25 -27.65 -38.62
N LEU A 200 -9.02 -27.25 -38.92
CA LEU A 200 -8.27 -27.75 -40.10
C LEU A 200 -7.46 -29.02 -39.81
N LYS A 201 -7.50 -29.55 -38.58
CA LYS A 201 -6.73 -30.74 -38.17
C LYS A 201 -7.52 -32.06 -38.22
N GLY A 202 -8.69 -32.10 -38.85
CA GLY A 202 -9.50 -33.30 -38.96
C GLY A 202 -10.03 -33.47 -40.39
N GLY A 203 -9.30 -34.19 -41.22
CA GLY A 203 -9.76 -34.53 -42.57
C GLY A 203 -8.73 -35.25 -43.42
N ARG A 204 -8.73 -36.59 -43.30
CA ARG A 204 -8.17 -37.63 -44.19
C ARG A 204 -6.82 -38.24 -43.81
N GLU A 205 -6.96 -39.44 -43.25
CA GLU A 205 -6.03 -40.58 -43.30
C GLU A 205 -5.81 -41.05 -44.74
N GLY A 206 -4.62 -41.62 -45.01
CA GLY A 206 -4.31 -42.33 -46.26
C GLY A 206 -2.83 -42.58 -46.52
N GLU A 207 -2.31 -43.66 -45.92
CA GLU A 207 -1.36 -44.66 -46.47
C GLU A 207 0.15 -44.35 -46.72
N ALA A 208 0.97 -45.28 -46.19
CA ALA A 208 2.27 -45.84 -46.66
C ALA A 208 3.48 -44.87 -46.79
N GLU A 209 4.75 -45.21 -46.50
CA GLU A 209 5.47 -46.47 -46.31
C GLU A 209 6.87 -46.17 -45.67
N GLU A 210 7.63 -47.23 -45.38
CA GLU A 210 8.87 -47.39 -44.60
C GLU A 210 10.14 -46.62 -45.03
N GLY A 211 11.15 -46.56 -44.13
CA GLY A 211 12.56 -46.44 -44.55
C GLY A 211 13.58 -46.00 -43.47
N GLU A 212 14.40 -46.93 -42.99
CA GLU A 212 15.51 -46.75 -42.03
C GLU A 212 16.75 -46.00 -42.59
N LYS A 213 17.54 -45.32 -41.70
CA LYS A 213 18.99 -45.53 -41.42
C LYS A 213 19.80 -44.27 -41.00
N LYS A 214 20.31 -44.34 -39.77
CA LYS A 214 21.69 -44.12 -39.24
C LYS A 214 22.73 -43.14 -39.88
N LEU A 215 23.40 -42.46 -38.92
CA LEU A 215 24.84 -42.09 -38.77
C LEU A 215 25.37 -40.69 -39.18
N GLU A 216 25.84 -39.98 -38.14
CA GLU A 216 27.13 -39.27 -37.90
C GLU A 216 28.02 -38.84 -39.09
N GLY A 217 28.63 -37.63 -38.96
CA GLY A 217 29.87 -37.28 -39.68
C GLY A 217 30.16 -35.78 -39.83
N GLU A 218 31.30 -35.36 -39.29
CA GLU A 218 31.91 -34.02 -39.33
C GLU A 218 32.48 -33.59 -40.71
N ALA A 219 32.81 -32.28 -40.79
CA ALA A 219 33.96 -31.67 -41.48
C ALA A 219 33.72 -30.74 -42.70
N GLU A 220 34.07 -29.46 -42.46
CA GLU A 220 34.66 -28.42 -43.34
C GLU A 220 34.38 -28.38 -44.85
N LYS A 221 33.87 -27.23 -45.32
CA LYS A 221 34.53 -26.48 -46.41
C LYS A 221 34.12 -25.01 -46.53
N LYS A 222 35.14 -24.16 -46.49
CA LYS A 222 35.22 -22.72 -46.79
C LYS A 222 34.30 -22.24 -47.92
N GLY A 223 33.49 -21.22 -47.65
CA GLY A 223 32.76 -20.44 -48.67
C GLY A 223 32.57 -18.99 -48.24
N GLY A 224 33.42 -18.09 -48.72
CA GLY A 224 33.36 -16.66 -48.40
C GLY A 224 32.06 -16.02 -48.90
N ASN A 225 31.18 -15.62 -47.99
CA ASN A 225 29.90 -15.00 -48.32
C ASN A 225 30.07 -13.51 -48.64
N ILE A 226 29.77 -13.14 -49.89
CA ILE A 226 29.60 -11.74 -50.30
C ILE A 226 28.16 -11.35 -49.97
N VAL A 227 27.96 -10.35 -49.12
CA VAL A 227 26.64 -9.86 -48.73
C VAL A 227 26.45 -8.42 -49.19
N ASN A 228 25.21 -8.06 -49.52
CA ASN A 228 24.85 -6.69 -49.89
C ASN A 228 24.54 -5.88 -48.63
N CYS A 229 25.05 -4.66 -48.55
CA CYS A 229 24.71 -3.75 -47.47
C CYS A 229 23.20 -3.40 -47.53
N PRO A 230 22.44 -3.57 -46.45
CA PRO A 230 21.00 -3.23 -46.43
C PRO A 230 20.73 -1.72 -46.55
N HIS A 231 21.75 -0.86 -46.33
CA HIS A 231 21.60 0.59 -46.43
C HIS A 231 21.88 1.16 -47.83
N CYS A 232 22.82 0.58 -48.57
CA CYS A 232 23.27 1.16 -49.85
C CYS A 232 23.39 0.13 -50.99
N GLY A 233 23.14 -1.16 -50.73
CA GLY A 233 23.25 -2.23 -51.72
C GLY A 233 24.69 -2.61 -52.11
N GLY A 234 25.71 -1.94 -51.57
CA GLY A 234 27.12 -2.22 -51.88
C GLY A 234 27.56 -3.62 -51.43
N LYS A 235 28.31 -4.33 -52.29
CA LYS A 235 28.79 -5.70 -52.04
C LYS A 235 29.98 -5.67 -51.07
N MET A 236 29.89 -6.41 -49.96
CA MET A 236 30.99 -6.54 -49.00
C MET A 236 31.36 -8.02 -48.76
N LYS A 237 32.66 -8.29 -48.60
CA LYS A 237 33.18 -9.64 -48.34
C LYS A 237 33.33 -9.83 -46.83
N VAL A 238 32.64 -10.80 -46.26
CA VAL A 238 32.71 -11.11 -44.82
C VAL A 238 33.60 -12.34 -44.64
N THR A 239 34.69 -12.19 -43.88
CA THR A 239 35.72 -13.22 -43.67
C THR A 239 35.50 -14.07 -42.41
N VAL A 240 34.37 -13.89 -41.71
CA VAL A 240 34.08 -14.59 -40.45
C VAL A 240 32.79 -15.40 -40.61
N GLU A 241 32.88 -16.72 -40.42
CA GLU A 241 31.76 -17.66 -40.60
C GLU A 241 30.77 -17.67 -39.40
N LYS A 242 31.16 -17.15 -38.23
CA LYS A 242 30.28 -17.04 -37.05
C LYS A 242 29.48 -15.74 -37.07
N ARG A 243 28.15 -15.85 -37.19
CA ARG A 243 27.20 -14.75 -36.97
C ARG A 243 26.73 -14.77 -35.50
N PRO A 244 26.42 -13.61 -34.86
CA PRO A 244 26.35 -12.27 -35.43
C PRO A 244 27.68 -11.50 -35.40
N VAL A 245 28.00 -10.81 -36.51
CA VAL A 245 29.19 -9.95 -36.62
C VAL A 245 28.78 -8.51 -36.84
N LYS A 246 29.39 -7.58 -36.09
CA LYS A 246 29.31 -6.15 -36.37
C LYS A 246 30.33 -5.81 -37.45
N VAL A 247 29.87 -5.40 -38.63
CA VAL A 247 30.74 -5.01 -39.75
C VAL A 247 30.41 -3.59 -40.19
N ARG A 248 31.44 -2.76 -40.37
CA ARG A 248 31.29 -1.43 -40.97
C ARG A 248 31.33 -1.55 -42.49
N CYS A 249 30.34 -0.98 -43.16
CA CYS A 249 30.31 -0.98 -44.62
C CYS A 249 31.40 -0.05 -45.19
N PRO A 250 32.26 -0.51 -46.13
CA PRO A 250 33.29 0.33 -46.75
C PRO A 250 32.73 1.39 -47.71
N HIS A 251 31.45 1.27 -48.14
CA HIS A 251 30.84 2.20 -49.09
C HIS A 251 30.06 3.34 -48.42
N CYS A 252 29.45 3.11 -47.26
CA CYS A 252 28.60 4.12 -46.59
C CYS A 252 28.91 4.31 -45.10
N GLY A 253 29.86 3.56 -44.52
CA GLY A 253 30.28 3.70 -43.12
C GLY A 253 29.28 3.19 -42.08
N SER A 254 28.09 2.71 -42.47
CA SER A 254 27.08 2.21 -41.52
C SER A 254 27.56 0.93 -40.83
N GLU A 255 27.36 0.85 -39.50
CA GLU A 255 27.55 -0.38 -38.71
C GLU A 255 26.34 -1.30 -38.88
N VAL A 256 26.55 -2.45 -39.52
CA VAL A 256 25.49 -3.43 -39.78
C VAL A 256 25.78 -4.69 -38.97
N LEU A 257 24.77 -5.12 -38.21
CA LEU A 257 24.77 -6.42 -37.55
C LEU A 257 24.27 -7.47 -38.54
N LEU A 258 25.18 -8.29 -39.05
CA LEU A 258 24.84 -9.40 -39.90
C LEU A 258 24.51 -10.60 -39.00
N ARG A 259 23.22 -10.93 -38.91
CA ARG A 259 22.69 -12.13 -38.24
C ARG A 259 22.65 -13.33 -39.16
#